data_AF-A0A8D8FW23-F1
#
_entry.id   AF-A0A8D8FW23-F1
#
_cell.length_a   1.000
_cell.length_b   1.000
_cell.length_c   1.000
_cell.angle_alpha   90.00
_cell.angle_beta   90.00
_cell.angle_gamma   90.00
#
_symmetry.space_group_name_H-M   'P 1'
#
loop_
_entity.id
_entity.type
_entity.pdbx_description
1 polymer ?
#
loop_
_entity_poly.entity_id
_entity_poly.type
_entity_poly.pdbx_seq_one_letter_code
_entity_poly.pdbx_strand_id
1 'polypeptide(L)'
;MTNQYVSPLSVAVICSSNMNRSMEAHGFLAKKRFKVRSFGTGDKVKLPGTAADKPNVYEFGTSYDDIFSDLANKDKNYYTQNGLLHMLDRNRRIKTCPEKFQLCTERFDVLVTCEERVYDQVIEFMESKTPTYNLPVHVINIDIQDNHEEATVGAFAICDLITMVSGKAVTCLFTFSLCDLCPNKRAKYFVHNIFLIKPPAMVAKHSK
;
A
#
# COMPACT_ATOMS: atom_id res chain seq x y z
N MET A 1 -10.30 6.62 24.67
CA MET A 1 -10.36 7.77 23.74
C MET A 1 -10.64 7.22 22.34
N THR A 2 -11.62 7.75 21.62
CA THR A 2 -11.88 7.35 20.23
C THR A 2 -10.76 7.88 19.34
N ASN A 3 -10.14 7.01 18.53
CA ASN A 3 -9.10 7.41 17.59
C ASN A 3 -9.77 8.08 16.38
N GLN A 4 -10.02 9.38 16.49
CA GLN A 4 -10.72 10.15 15.46
C GLN A 4 -9.78 10.46 14.30
N TYR A 5 -10.04 9.84 13.15
CA TYR A 5 -9.34 10.14 11.89
C TYR A 5 -9.77 11.51 11.36
N VAL A 6 -8.88 12.21 10.63
CA VAL A 6 -9.19 13.53 10.02
C VAL A 6 -10.21 13.45 8.89
N SER A 7 -10.45 12.25 8.35
CA SER A 7 -11.43 11.95 7.31
C SER A 7 -11.90 10.51 7.45
N PRO A 8 -13.15 10.17 7.08
CA PRO A 8 -13.59 8.77 6.99
C PRO A 8 -12.86 7.98 5.88
N LEU A 9 -12.20 8.67 4.94
CA LEU A 9 -11.52 8.10 3.78
C LEU A 9 -10.53 7.00 4.18
N SER A 10 -10.78 5.80 3.69
CA SER A 10 -9.95 4.62 3.87
C SER A 10 -9.00 4.41 2.69
N VAL A 11 -7.72 4.30 2.99
CA VAL A 11 -6.63 4.32 1.99
C VAL A 11 -5.74 3.10 2.18
N ALA A 12 -5.37 2.45 1.09
CA ALA A 12 -4.28 1.47 1.09
C ALA A 12 -3.12 1.96 0.21
N VAL A 13 -1.88 1.91 0.71
CA VAL A 13 -0.68 2.13 -0.12
C VAL A 13 0.04 0.82 -0.40
N ILE A 14 0.38 0.57 -1.65
CA ILE A 14 0.77 -0.76 -2.14
C ILE A 14 2.07 -0.65 -2.95
N CYS A 15 3.07 -1.47 -2.61
CA CYS A 15 4.29 -1.66 -3.42
C CYS A 15 4.54 -3.15 -3.68
N SER A 16 5.75 -3.55 -4.09
CA SER A 16 6.07 -4.95 -4.33
C SER A 16 6.13 -5.79 -3.03
N SER A 17 7.01 -5.44 -2.08
CA SER A 17 7.34 -6.28 -0.91
C SER A 17 6.82 -5.77 0.45
N ASN A 18 6.02 -4.70 0.47
CA ASN A 18 5.60 -3.98 1.68
C ASN A 18 6.73 -3.66 2.68
N MET A 19 7.89 -3.25 2.16
CA MET A 19 9.09 -2.97 2.95
C MET A 19 9.46 -1.49 2.97
N ASN A 20 9.63 -0.87 1.81
CA ASN A 20 10.08 0.51 1.67
C ASN A 20 8.93 1.49 1.39
N ARG A 21 8.66 1.78 0.11
CA ARG A 21 7.75 2.84 -0.39
C ARG A 21 6.38 2.89 0.29
N SER A 22 5.67 1.75 0.34
CA SER A 22 4.33 1.69 0.97
C SER A 22 4.34 1.91 2.49
N MET A 23 5.44 1.58 3.16
CA MET A 23 5.57 1.70 4.62
C MET A 23 5.99 3.09 5.05
N GLU A 24 6.81 3.80 4.26
CA GLU A 24 7.08 5.23 4.51
C GLU A 24 5.80 6.05 4.32
N ALA A 25 5.09 5.84 3.20
CA ALA A 25 3.79 6.48 2.94
C ALA A 25 2.74 6.16 4.02
N HIS A 26 2.67 4.92 4.51
CA HIS A 26 1.85 4.56 5.67
C HIS A 26 2.25 5.39 6.90
N GLY A 27 3.55 5.45 7.22
CA GLY A 27 4.08 6.23 8.34
C GLY A 27 3.69 7.71 8.29
N PHE A 28 3.75 8.34 7.12
CA PHE A 28 3.31 9.73 6.92
C PHE A 28 1.79 9.91 7.06
N LEU A 29 0.99 9.06 6.41
CA LEU A 29 -0.47 9.13 6.47
C LEU A 29 -1.02 8.85 7.89
N ALA A 30 -0.43 7.90 8.61
CA ALA A 30 -0.79 7.58 9.99
C ALA A 30 -0.44 8.74 10.95
N LYS A 31 0.71 9.42 10.77
CA LYS A 31 1.07 10.64 11.51
C LYS A 31 0.03 11.76 11.28
N LYS A 32 -0.42 11.98 10.03
CA LYS A 32 -1.54 12.90 9.70
C LYS A 32 -2.94 12.36 10.09
N ARG A 33 -3.05 11.22 10.77
CA ARG A 33 -4.30 10.60 11.24
C ARG A 33 -5.31 10.24 10.13
N PHE A 34 -4.84 9.78 8.98
CA PHE A 34 -5.69 9.10 7.99
C PHE A 34 -5.94 7.64 8.35
N LYS A 35 -7.06 7.08 7.89
CA LYS A 35 -7.37 5.64 8.01
C LYS A 35 -6.60 4.87 6.92
N VAL A 36 -5.30 4.68 7.15
CA VAL A 36 -4.37 4.05 6.20
C VAL A 36 -4.07 2.59 6.55
N ARG A 37 -3.90 1.75 5.53
CA ARG A 37 -3.21 0.45 5.57
C ARG A 37 -2.14 0.38 4.48
N SER A 38 -1.28 -0.64 4.50
CA SER A 38 -0.27 -0.85 3.45
C SER A 38 -0.04 -2.33 3.14
N PHE A 39 0.25 -2.63 1.87
CA PHE A 39 0.37 -4.00 1.37
C PHE A 39 1.49 -4.18 0.32
N GLY A 40 1.78 -5.44 0.00
CA GLY A 40 2.66 -5.85 -1.10
C GLY A 40 1.93 -6.73 -2.11
N THR A 41 2.20 -6.61 -3.41
CA THR A 41 1.63 -7.51 -4.44
C THR A 41 2.52 -8.69 -4.80
N GLY A 42 3.81 -8.65 -4.47
CA GLY A 42 4.80 -9.62 -4.91
C GLY A 42 4.55 -11.04 -4.39
N ASP A 43 5.25 -12.03 -4.96
CA ASP A 43 5.14 -13.43 -4.53
C ASP A 43 5.66 -13.64 -3.12
N LYS A 44 6.83 -13.04 -2.84
CA LYS A 44 7.55 -13.06 -1.57
C LYS A 44 8.10 -11.68 -1.26
N VAL A 45 8.37 -11.42 0.01
CA VAL A 45 9.05 -10.23 0.49
C VAL A 45 10.52 -10.34 0.11
N LYS A 46 11.04 -9.37 -0.66
CA LYS A 46 12.44 -9.32 -1.07
C LYS A 46 13.13 -8.08 -0.51
N LEU A 47 14.34 -8.26 0.01
CA LEU A 47 15.24 -7.21 0.45
C LEU A 47 16.61 -7.40 -0.23
N PRO A 48 17.38 -6.32 -0.47
CA PRO A 48 18.78 -6.43 -0.88
C PRO A 48 19.59 -7.34 0.06
N GLY A 49 20.54 -8.06 -0.51
CA GLY A 49 21.58 -8.79 0.23
C GLY A 49 22.97 -8.33 -0.22
N THR A 50 24.00 -9.12 0.07
CA THR A 50 25.41 -8.75 -0.20
C THR A 50 25.77 -8.71 -1.69
N ALA A 51 24.94 -9.26 -2.57
CA ALA A 51 25.06 -9.17 -4.02
C ALA A 51 23.68 -9.23 -4.70
N ALA A 52 23.59 -8.75 -5.95
CA ALA A 52 22.32 -8.62 -6.67
C ALA A 52 21.65 -9.98 -6.99
N ASP A 53 22.43 -11.05 -7.12
CA ASP A 53 21.97 -12.44 -7.29
C ASP A 53 21.54 -13.10 -5.97
N LYS A 54 21.83 -12.48 -4.82
CA LYS A 54 21.62 -13.01 -3.47
C LYS A 54 20.74 -12.09 -2.61
N PRO A 55 19.48 -11.81 -3.01
CA PRO A 55 18.53 -11.08 -2.17
C PRO A 55 18.15 -11.90 -0.93
N ASN A 56 17.81 -11.22 0.16
CA ASN A 56 17.13 -11.84 1.29
C ASN A 56 15.64 -11.97 0.96
N VAL A 57 15.07 -13.17 1.15
CA VAL A 57 13.70 -13.50 0.71
C VAL A 57 12.93 -14.15 1.85
N TYR A 58 11.72 -13.65 2.13
CA TYR A 58 10.85 -14.10 3.22
C TYR A 58 9.41 -14.24 2.75
N GLU A 59 8.61 -15.07 3.42
CA GLU A 59 7.17 -15.13 3.16
C GLU A 59 6.46 -13.91 3.74
N PHE A 60 5.36 -13.49 3.12
CA PHE A 60 4.45 -12.53 3.73
C PHE A 60 3.87 -13.10 5.05
N GLY A 61 3.72 -12.25 6.06
CA GLY A 61 3.38 -12.67 7.42
C GLY A 61 4.57 -12.89 8.36
N THR A 62 5.79 -13.14 7.85
CA THR A 62 7.02 -13.16 8.66
C THR A 62 7.20 -11.81 9.37
N SER A 63 7.42 -11.76 10.69
CA SER A 63 7.42 -10.45 11.36
C SER A 63 8.64 -9.60 10.98
N TYR A 64 8.50 -8.27 11.06
CA TYR A 64 9.64 -7.37 10.86
C TYR A 64 10.70 -7.57 11.96
N ASP A 65 10.35 -8.14 13.12
CA ASP A 65 11.27 -8.47 14.20
C ASP A 65 12.11 -9.71 13.88
N ASP A 66 11.51 -10.75 13.30
CA ASP A 66 12.23 -11.94 12.81
C ASP A 66 13.20 -11.55 11.69
N ILE A 67 12.72 -10.76 10.72
CA ILE A 67 13.52 -10.28 9.58
C ILE A 67 14.67 -9.38 10.05
N PHE A 68 14.43 -8.47 11.01
CA PHE A 68 15.48 -7.67 11.62
C PHE A 68 16.53 -8.54 12.33
N SER A 69 16.09 -9.55 13.07
CA SER A 69 16.97 -10.43 13.84
C SER A 69 17.83 -11.31 12.94
N ASP A 70 17.25 -11.88 11.88
CA ASP A 70 17.97 -12.63 10.85
C ASP A 70 19.03 -11.77 10.13
N LEU A 71 18.67 -10.57 9.66
CA LEU A 71 19.65 -9.67 9.04
C LEU A 71 20.75 -9.24 10.03
N ALA A 72 20.40 -8.92 11.28
CA ALA A 72 21.39 -8.54 12.29
C ALA A 72 22.34 -9.70 12.65
N ASN A 73 21.86 -10.94 12.65
CA ASN A 73 22.68 -12.14 12.87
C ASN A 73 23.56 -12.49 11.65
N LYS A 74 23.11 -12.18 10.43
CA LYS A 74 23.88 -12.36 9.18
C LYS A 74 25.05 -11.39 9.07
N ASP A 75 24.78 -10.08 9.10
CA ASP A 75 25.80 -9.02 9.15
C ASP A 75 25.19 -7.69 9.62
N LYS A 76 25.17 -7.49 10.94
CA LYS A 76 24.69 -6.25 11.55
C LYS A 76 25.35 -4.99 10.98
N ASN A 77 26.63 -5.03 10.60
CA ASN A 77 27.35 -3.85 10.12
C ASN A 77 26.90 -3.48 8.71
N TYR A 78 26.89 -4.45 7.79
CA TYR A 78 26.42 -4.25 6.41
C TYR A 78 24.96 -3.79 6.36
N TYR A 79 24.06 -4.47 7.10
CA TYR A 79 22.64 -4.12 7.11
C TYR A 79 22.31 -2.86 7.94
N THR A 80 23.25 -2.34 8.72
CA THR A 80 23.18 -0.97 9.27
C THR A 80 23.61 0.06 8.22
N GLN A 81 24.75 -0.15 7.55
CA GLN A 81 25.33 0.79 6.59
C GLN A 81 24.43 1.03 5.36
N ASN A 82 23.73 0.01 4.86
CA ASN A 82 22.75 0.15 3.76
C ASN A 82 21.35 0.62 4.22
N GLY A 83 21.17 0.89 5.52
CA GLY A 83 19.93 1.40 6.11
C GLY A 83 18.80 0.37 6.25
N LEU A 84 18.98 -0.91 5.91
CA LEU A 84 17.90 -1.90 5.98
C LEU A 84 17.44 -2.20 7.42
N LEU A 85 18.35 -2.28 8.40
CA LEU A 85 17.96 -2.42 9.80
C LEU A 85 17.17 -1.20 10.30
N HIS A 86 17.50 0.01 9.85
CA HIS A 86 16.75 1.23 10.19
C HIS A 86 15.35 1.23 9.53
N MET A 87 15.25 0.79 8.26
CA MET A 87 13.96 0.61 7.57
C MET A 87 13.06 -0.40 8.30
N LEU A 88 13.63 -1.52 8.76
CA LEU A 88 12.90 -2.52 9.54
C LEU A 88 12.51 -1.99 10.91
N ASP A 89 13.37 -1.20 11.57
CA ASP A 89 13.08 -0.57 12.87
C ASP A 89 11.96 0.49 12.78
N ARG A 90 11.82 1.18 11.63
CA ARG A 90 10.63 1.98 11.30
C ARG A 90 9.39 1.08 11.13
N ASN A 91 9.52 -0.05 10.43
CA ASN A 91 8.38 -0.90 10.09
C ASN A 91 7.73 -1.58 11.30
N ARG A 92 8.53 -2.13 12.23
CA ARG A 92 8.03 -2.73 13.51
C ARG A 92 7.17 -1.77 14.34
N ARG A 93 7.44 -0.46 14.25
CA ARG A 93 6.71 0.61 14.96
C ARG A 93 5.36 0.95 14.30
N ILE A 94 5.11 0.46 13.09
CA ILE A 94 3.89 0.71 12.30
C ILE A 94 2.95 -0.51 12.38
N LYS A 95 3.45 -1.72 12.14
CA LYS A 95 2.71 -2.99 12.28
C LYS A 95 3.66 -4.19 12.37
N THR A 96 3.16 -5.36 12.77
CA THR A 96 3.96 -6.56 13.05
C THR A 96 4.68 -7.16 11.84
N CYS A 97 4.03 -7.23 10.68
CA CYS A 97 4.53 -7.98 9.52
C CYS A 97 4.13 -7.33 8.16
N PRO A 98 4.84 -7.62 7.06
CA PRO A 98 4.43 -7.28 5.72
C PRO A 98 3.25 -8.16 5.28
N GLU A 99 2.26 -7.54 4.63
CA GLU A 99 0.99 -8.17 4.28
C GLU A 99 0.79 -8.19 2.77
N LYS A 100 0.32 -9.32 2.22
CA LYS A 100 0.06 -9.46 0.78
C LYS A 100 -1.33 -8.92 0.42
N PHE A 101 -1.41 -8.02 -0.55
CA PHE A 101 -2.68 -7.38 -0.96
C PHE A 101 -3.71 -8.41 -1.43
N GLN A 102 -3.25 -9.44 -2.14
CA GLN A 102 -4.11 -10.51 -2.65
C GLN A 102 -4.77 -11.38 -1.56
N LEU A 103 -4.32 -11.27 -0.31
CA LEU A 103 -4.93 -11.95 0.84
C LEU A 103 -5.85 -11.02 1.67
N CYS A 104 -5.95 -9.74 1.30
CA CYS A 104 -6.72 -8.76 2.05
C CYS A 104 -8.21 -8.78 1.66
N THR A 105 -9.08 -8.88 2.68
CA THR A 105 -10.55 -8.86 2.56
C THR A 105 -11.18 -7.51 2.91
N GLU A 106 -10.38 -6.52 3.33
CA GLU A 106 -10.88 -5.19 3.66
C GLU A 106 -11.25 -4.35 2.42
N ARG A 107 -11.93 -3.23 2.67
CA ARG A 107 -12.33 -2.26 1.66
C ARG A 107 -11.66 -0.91 1.90
N PHE A 108 -11.33 -0.27 0.80
CA PHE A 108 -10.67 1.03 0.72
C PHE A 108 -11.41 1.87 -0.32
N ASP A 109 -11.45 3.18 -0.11
CA ASP A 109 -12.00 4.15 -1.06
C ASP A 109 -10.96 4.51 -2.12
N VAL A 110 -9.67 4.52 -1.72
CA VAL A 110 -8.51 4.77 -2.58
C VAL A 110 -7.44 3.70 -2.38
N LEU A 111 -6.97 3.10 -3.48
CA LEU A 111 -5.74 2.32 -3.54
C LEU A 111 -4.66 3.16 -4.22
N VAL A 112 -3.49 3.28 -3.59
CA VAL A 112 -2.34 4.00 -4.14
C VAL A 112 -1.21 3.02 -4.41
N THR A 113 -0.75 2.93 -5.65
CA THR A 113 0.30 1.99 -6.08
C THR A 113 1.60 2.73 -6.38
N CYS A 114 2.74 2.12 -6.03
CA CYS A 114 4.06 2.78 -6.07
C CYS A 114 4.89 2.53 -7.35
N GLU A 115 4.39 1.75 -8.32
CA GLU A 115 5.02 1.46 -9.62
C GLU A 115 3.99 0.83 -10.58
N GLU A 116 4.20 1.01 -11.89
CA GLU A 116 3.30 0.53 -12.97
C GLU A 116 3.00 -0.99 -12.84
N ARG A 117 4.02 -1.81 -12.56
CA ARG A 117 3.85 -3.26 -12.32
C ARG A 117 2.94 -3.60 -11.12
N VAL A 118 2.98 -2.80 -10.06
CA VAL A 118 2.13 -3.01 -8.87
C VAL A 118 0.71 -2.55 -9.15
N TYR A 119 0.54 -1.51 -9.97
CA TYR A 119 -0.77 -1.10 -10.49
C TYR A 119 -1.43 -2.25 -11.26
N ASP A 120 -0.75 -2.84 -12.25
CA ASP A 120 -1.29 -3.95 -13.06
C ASP A 120 -1.74 -5.13 -12.18
N GLN A 121 -0.90 -5.54 -11.22
CA GLN A 121 -1.21 -6.62 -10.27
C GLN A 121 -2.36 -6.29 -9.30
N VAL A 122 -2.63 -5.00 -9.04
CA VAL A 122 -3.79 -4.55 -8.27
C VAL A 122 -5.05 -4.57 -9.13
N ILE A 123 -4.98 -4.15 -10.40
CA ILE A 123 -6.12 -4.19 -11.33
C ILE A 123 -6.53 -5.65 -11.59
N GLU A 124 -5.61 -6.52 -12.02
CA GLU A 124 -5.84 -7.95 -12.29
C GLU A 124 -6.51 -8.66 -11.10
N PHE A 125 -5.97 -8.48 -9.90
CA PHE A 125 -6.54 -9.09 -8.69
C PHE A 125 -7.93 -8.54 -8.34
N MET A 126 -8.22 -7.28 -8.65
CA MET A 126 -9.51 -6.65 -8.33
C MET A 126 -10.58 -6.96 -9.38
N GLU A 127 -10.21 -7.11 -10.65
CA GLU A 127 -11.06 -7.63 -11.72
C GLU A 127 -11.38 -9.12 -11.52
N SER A 128 -10.49 -9.91 -10.91
CA SER A 128 -10.73 -11.33 -10.61
C SER A 128 -11.85 -11.62 -9.58
N LYS A 129 -12.43 -10.60 -8.95
CA LYS A 129 -13.44 -10.74 -7.87
C LYS A 129 -14.89 -10.68 -8.40
N THR A 130 -15.78 -11.50 -7.84
CA THR A 130 -17.15 -11.80 -8.34
C THR A 130 -18.23 -10.72 -8.01
N PRO A 131 -19.31 -10.49 -8.82
CA PRO A 131 -20.31 -9.37 -8.76
C PRO A 131 -21.27 -9.19 -7.54
N THR A 132 -21.59 -7.91 -7.19
CA THR A 132 -22.81 -7.31 -6.53
C THR A 132 -22.67 -6.30 -5.36
N TYR A 133 -21.49 -5.92 -4.84
CA TYR A 133 -21.37 -4.88 -3.77
C TYR A 133 -21.41 -3.40 -4.28
N ASN A 134 -21.19 -3.16 -5.58
CA ASN A 134 -21.47 -1.92 -6.35
C ASN A 134 -20.90 -0.56 -5.88
N LEU A 135 -20.00 -0.53 -4.89
CA LEU A 135 -19.24 0.67 -4.55
C LEU A 135 -17.96 0.77 -5.41
N PRO A 136 -17.62 1.95 -5.95
CA PRO A 136 -16.36 2.16 -6.65
C PRO A 136 -15.19 2.17 -5.66
N VAL A 137 -14.02 1.79 -6.15
CA VAL A 137 -12.71 2.11 -5.54
C VAL A 137 -11.83 2.76 -6.59
N HIS A 138 -11.15 3.84 -6.20
CA HIS A 138 -10.23 4.57 -7.06
C HIS A 138 -8.82 3.98 -6.93
N VAL A 139 -8.31 3.37 -7.99
CA VAL A 139 -6.91 2.92 -8.04
C VAL A 139 -6.08 4.04 -8.67
N ILE A 140 -5.03 4.49 -7.99
CA ILE A 140 -4.16 5.60 -8.42
C ILE A 140 -2.70 5.13 -8.41
N ASN A 141 -2.03 5.19 -9.56
CA ASN A 141 -0.58 4.98 -9.60
C ASN A 141 0.21 6.27 -9.35
N ILE A 142 1.29 6.17 -8.57
CA ILE A 142 2.39 7.14 -8.52
C ILE A 142 3.69 6.34 -8.63
N ASP A 143 4.42 6.51 -9.73
CA ASP A 143 5.70 5.83 -9.93
C ASP A 143 6.76 6.40 -8.98
N ILE A 144 7.33 5.54 -8.13
CA ILE A 144 8.28 5.89 -7.07
C ILE A 144 9.44 4.88 -7.13
N GLN A 145 10.67 5.37 -7.29
CA GLN A 145 11.87 4.53 -7.32
C GLN A 145 12.14 3.88 -5.96
N ASP A 146 12.58 2.61 -5.94
CA ASP A 146 12.69 1.83 -4.70
C ASP A 146 14.01 2.06 -3.93
N ASN A 147 14.27 3.32 -3.58
CA ASN A 147 15.33 3.74 -2.66
C ASN A 147 14.74 4.54 -1.49
N HIS A 148 15.53 4.90 -0.47
CA HIS A 148 15.04 5.58 0.74
C HIS A 148 14.61 7.05 0.49
N GLU A 149 15.30 7.75 -0.41
CA GLU A 149 15.09 9.18 -0.68
C GLU A 149 13.81 9.38 -1.51
N GLU A 150 13.68 8.67 -2.62
CA GLU A 150 12.50 8.71 -3.49
C GLU A 150 11.28 8.10 -2.79
N ALA A 151 11.44 7.09 -1.92
CA ALA A 151 10.34 6.64 -1.06
C ALA A 151 9.84 7.75 -0.11
N THR A 152 10.72 8.63 0.37
CA THR A 152 10.36 9.77 1.22
C THR A 152 9.66 10.87 0.42
N VAL A 153 10.20 11.23 -0.77
CA VAL A 153 9.57 12.21 -1.69
C VAL A 153 8.19 11.71 -2.16
N GLY A 154 8.10 10.43 -2.52
CA GLY A 154 6.85 9.76 -2.88
C GLY A 154 5.85 9.72 -1.72
N ALA A 155 6.30 9.48 -0.48
CA ALA A 155 5.44 9.54 0.70
C ALA A 155 4.82 10.92 0.91
N PHE A 156 5.56 12.02 0.68
CA PHE A 156 5.00 13.37 0.68
C PHE A 156 3.95 13.56 -0.43
N ALA A 157 4.27 13.19 -1.68
CA ALA A 157 3.35 13.32 -2.81
C ALA A 157 2.03 12.54 -2.61
N ILE A 158 2.12 11.30 -2.10
CA ILE A 158 0.95 10.50 -1.70
C ILE A 158 0.17 11.21 -0.59
N CYS A 159 0.86 11.74 0.42
CA CYS A 159 0.22 12.35 1.58
C CYS A 159 -0.56 13.62 1.21
N ASP A 160 -0.06 14.43 0.27
CA ASP A 160 -0.71 15.66 -0.16
C ASP A 160 -1.84 15.38 -1.16
N LEU A 161 -1.70 14.38 -2.04
CA LEU A 161 -2.80 13.84 -2.84
C LEU A 161 -3.98 13.40 -1.95
N ILE A 162 -3.72 12.56 -0.95
CA ILE A 162 -4.76 12.07 -0.03
C ILE A 162 -5.35 13.21 0.81
N THR A 163 -4.54 14.18 1.24
CA THR A 163 -5.04 15.37 1.95
C THR A 163 -6.05 16.15 1.10
N MET A 164 -5.70 16.46 -0.14
CA MET A 164 -6.55 17.17 -1.10
C MET A 164 -7.81 16.37 -1.50
N VAL A 165 -7.70 15.05 -1.68
CA VAL A 165 -8.86 14.17 -1.92
C VAL A 165 -9.80 14.19 -0.71
N SER A 166 -9.26 14.12 0.52
CA SER A 166 -10.05 14.10 1.74
C SER A 166 -10.80 15.41 2.04
N GLY A 167 -10.32 16.54 1.49
CA GLY A 167 -10.98 17.85 1.57
C GLY A 167 -12.02 18.11 0.48
N LYS A 168 -12.22 17.17 -0.45
CA LYS A 168 -13.26 17.21 -1.49
C LYS A 168 -14.26 16.08 -1.23
N ALA A 169 -15.47 16.18 -1.78
CA ALA A 169 -16.36 15.02 -1.85
C ALA A 169 -15.72 13.96 -2.76
N VAL A 170 -15.67 12.70 -2.32
CA VAL A 170 -15.02 11.59 -3.06
C VAL A 170 -15.62 11.42 -4.46
N THR A 171 -16.93 11.69 -4.62
CA THR A 171 -17.63 11.74 -5.91
C THR A 171 -17.02 12.69 -6.93
N CYS A 172 -16.23 13.68 -6.52
CA CYS A 172 -15.59 14.65 -7.41
C CYS A 172 -14.33 14.07 -8.12
N LEU A 173 -13.83 12.90 -7.70
CA LEU A 173 -12.80 12.15 -8.45
C LEU A 173 -13.30 11.65 -9.81
N PHE A 174 -14.62 11.61 -10.04
CA PHE A 174 -15.20 11.31 -11.36
C PHE A 174 -15.19 12.52 -12.32
N THR A 175 -14.96 13.74 -11.82
CA THR A 175 -15.10 15.00 -12.60
C THR A 175 -13.83 15.84 -12.69
N PHE A 176 -12.85 15.64 -11.81
CA PHE A 176 -11.53 16.29 -11.92
C PHE A 176 -10.62 15.52 -12.87
N SER A 177 -9.97 16.21 -13.80
CA SER A 177 -8.79 15.65 -14.46
C SER A 177 -7.66 15.57 -13.43
N LEU A 178 -6.90 14.47 -13.40
CA LEU A 178 -5.80 14.34 -12.45
C LEU A 178 -4.59 15.23 -12.79
N CYS A 179 -4.56 15.79 -14.01
CA CYS A 179 -3.63 16.85 -14.39
C CYS A 179 -3.81 18.11 -13.52
N ASP A 180 -5.03 18.39 -13.05
CA ASP A 180 -5.33 19.52 -12.16
C ASP A 180 -5.05 19.22 -10.67
N LEU A 181 -4.78 17.95 -10.35
CA LEU A 181 -4.56 17.48 -8.98
C LEU A 181 -3.08 17.42 -8.58
N CYS A 182 -2.13 17.59 -9.49
CA CYS A 182 -0.71 17.61 -9.12
C CYS A 182 0.07 18.74 -9.82
N PRO A 183 0.67 19.69 -9.07
CA PRO A 183 1.57 20.70 -9.66
C PRO A 183 2.91 20.12 -10.14
N ASN A 184 3.22 18.86 -9.82
CA ASN A 184 4.54 18.25 -10.05
C ASN A 184 4.50 17.27 -11.24
N LYS A 185 4.95 17.74 -12.41
CA LYS A 185 4.85 17.07 -13.73
C LYS A 185 5.64 15.75 -13.88
N ARG A 186 6.16 15.15 -12.80
CA ARG A 186 6.94 13.90 -12.83
C ARG A 186 6.11 12.63 -12.61
N ALA A 187 4.96 12.71 -11.94
CA ALA A 187 4.15 11.54 -11.64
C ALA A 187 3.22 11.18 -12.81
N LYS A 188 3.33 9.94 -13.33
CA LYS A 188 2.33 9.34 -14.22
C LYS A 188 1.13 8.86 -13.41
N TYR A 189 0.02 9.59 -13.49
CA TYR A 189 -1.26 9.18 -12.90
C TYR A 189 -2.05 8.29 -13.85
N PHE A 190 -2.18 7.02 -13.50
CA PHE A 190 -3.23 6.15 -14.02
C PHE A 190 -4.35 6.09 -12.99
N VAL A 191 -5.59 6.32 -13.42
CA VAL A 191 -6.77 6.14 -12.56
C VAL A 191 -7.82 5.27 -13.23
N HIS A 192 -8.26 4.28 -12.49
CA HIS A 192 -9.29 3.34 -12.91
C HIS A 192 -10.27 3.10 -11.76
N ASN A 193 -11.57 3.01 -12.10
CA ASN A 193 -12.68 2.95 -11.15
C ASN A 193 -13.27 1.54 -11.16
N ILE A 194 -12.86 0.68 -10.23
CA ILE A 194 -13.38 -0.69 -10.13
C ILE A 194 -14.63 -0.69 -9.25
N PHE A 195 -15.76 -1.14 -9.80
CA PHE A 195 -16.99 -1.34 -9.03
C PHE A 195 -16.94 -2.72 -8.37
N LEU A 196 -16.80 -2.77 -7.03
CA LEU A 196 -16.18 -3.91 -6.35
C LEU A 196 -17.12 -4.67 -5.41
N ILE A 197 -16.95 -6.00 -5.33
CA ILE A 197 -18.12 -6.89 -5.49
C ILE A 197 -18.22 -8.10 -4.49
N LYS A 198 -19.12 -9.10 -4.68
CA LYS A 198 -19.84 -9.93 -3.66
C LYS A 198 -20.39 -11.32 -4.23
N PRO A 199 -21.05 -12.25 -3.48
CA PRO A 199 -21.73 -13.46 -4.04
C PRO A 199 -23.25 -13.59 -3.74
N PRO A 200 -24.00 -14.58 -4.30
CA PRO A 200 -25.42 -14.84 -4.00
C PRO A 200 -25.75 -15.18 -2.52
N ALA A 201 -27.04 -15.23 -2.18
CA ALA A 201 -27.51 -15.44 -0.80
C ALA A 201 -27.62 -16.92 -0.38
N MET A 202 -27.56 -17.20 0.93
CA MET A 202 -27.89 -18.51 1.49
C MET A 202 -29.39 -18.80 1.30
N VAL A 203 -29.73 -19.89 0.61
CA VAL A 203 -31.11 -20.40 0.51
C VAL A 203 -31.24 -21.66 1.37
N ALA A 204 -31.65 -21.49 2.63
CA ALA A 204 -31.86 -22.59 3.57
C ALA A 204 -32.91 -22.26 4.66
N LYS A 205 -34.08 -21.74 4.25
CA LYS A 205 -35.29 -21.72 5.10
C LYS A 205 -36.54 -22.02 4.28
N HIS A 206 -36.89 -23.30 4.17
CA HIS A 206 -38.24 -23.80 3.94
C HIS A 206 -38.29 -25.28 4.40
N SER A 207 -38.41 -25.47 5.72
CA SER A 207 -38.87 -26.74 6.29
C SER A 207 -40.39 -26.67 6.40
N LYS A 208 -41.07 -27.75 6.00
CA LYS A 208 -42.48 -27.98 6.33
C LYS A 208 -42.60 -28.60 7.72
#